data_AF-A0A954A3V1-F1
#
_entry.id   AF-A0A954A3V1-F1
#
_cell.length_a   1.000
_cell.length_b   1.000
_cell.length_c   1.000
_cell.angle_alpha   90.00
_cell.angle_beta   90.00
_cell.angle_gamma   90.00
#
_symmetry.space_group_name_H-M   'P 1'
#
loop_
_entity.id
_entity.type
_entity.pdbx_description
1 polymer ?
#
loop_
_entity_poly.entity_id
_entity_poly.type
_entity_poly.pdbx_seq_one_letter_code
_entity_poly.pdbx_strand_id
1 'polypeptide(L)'
;MKSFLVVLVCLGVLGIAWFLFQAPPTKIPSIPVESGPAVDSAGAISTSGPATSSAVDATGVKSVREELVAKGKETDPVILAALAGFRGQLVTEEGQPLSGKRVRFLRLDLEAVAMPYVFAPDLPQMEPNVEMYEATSGSDGTFEVRGVWPQVIYVMVADQGGDSQLTRVVERTPGPGEVIDLGRIVLQAL
;
A
#
# COMPACT_ATOMS: atom_id res chain seq x y z
N MET A 1 11.88 -23.35 -35.88
CA MET A 1 12.27 -23.20 -34.46
C MET A 1 11.44 -22.16 -33.70
N LYS A 2 11.11 -20.99 -34.25
CA LYS A 2 10.28 -19.95 -33.59
C LYS A 2 8.88 -20.42 -33.16
N SER A 3 8.24 -21.27 -33.96
CA SER A 3 6.88 -21.77 -33.67
C SER A 3 6.82 -22.76 -32.50
N PHE A 4 7.93 -23.43 -32.18
CA PHE A 4 7.98 -24.41 -31.09
C PHE A 4 8.09 -23.72 -29.71
N LEU A 5 8.77 -22.58 -29.65
CA LEU A 5 8.89 -21.77 -28.45
C LEU A 5 7.54 -21.15 -28.03
N VAL A 6 6.75 -20.69 -29.01
CA VAL A 6 5.44 -20.07 -28.75
C VAL A 6 4.45 -21.08 -28.16
N VAL A 7 4.46 -22.33 -28.63
CA VAL A 7 3.59 -23.40 -28.10
C VAL A 7 3.95 -23.75 -26.64
N LEU A 8 5.25 -23.76 -26.31
CA LEU A 8 5.74 -24.04 -24.96
C LEU A 8 5.36 -22.93 -23.97
N VAL A 9 5.43 -21.67 -24.39
CA VAL A 9 5.02 -20.52 -23.57
C VAL A 9 3.50 -20.54 -23.33
N CYS A 10 2.69 -20.82 -24.36
CA CYS A 10 1.23 -20.91 -24.21
C CYS A 10 0.81 -22.05 -23.26
N LEU A 11 1.48 -23.21 -23.32
CA LEU A 11 1.21 -24.33 -22.40
C LEU A 11 1.61 -24.00 -20.95
N GLY A 12 2.71 -23.26 -20.75
CA GLY A 12 3.11 -22.79 -19.42
C GLY A 12 2.08 -21.84 -18.79
N VAL A 13 1.60 -20.86 -19.56
CA VAL A 13 0.60 -19.89 -19.07
C VAL A 13 -0.75 -20.57 -18.76
N LEU A 14 -1.17 -21.53 -19.60
CA LEU A 14 -2.39 -22.32 -19.36
C LEU A 14 -2.28 -23.22 -18.12
N GLY A 15 -1.12 -23.83 -17.88
CA GLY A 15 -0.88 -24.65 -16.69
C GLY A 15 -0.92 -23.85 -15.38
N ILE A 16 -0.34 -22.65 -15.39
CA ILE A 16 -0.34 -21.74 -14.22
C ILE A 16 -1.74 -21.21 -13.94
N ALA A 17 -2.51 -20.85 -14.98
CA ALA A 17 -3.90 -20.40 -14.84
C ALA A 17 -4.79 -21.50 -14.22
N TRP A 18 -4.60 -22.76 -14.63
CA TRP A 18 -5.35 -23.90 -14.09
C TRP A 18 -5.02 -24.19 -12.62
N PHE A 19 -3.77 -23.96 -12.21
CA PHE A 19 -3.34 -24.15 -10.82
C PHE A 19 -3.88 -23.06 -9.88
N LEU A 20 -3.94 -21.80 -10.35
CA LEU A 20 -4.48 -20.68 -9.56
C LEU A 20 -6.01 -20.73 -9.41
N PHE A 21 -6.73 -21.33 -10.36
CA PHE A 21 -8.19 -21.45 -10.30
C PHE A 21 -8.71 -22.62 -9.45
N GLN A 22 -7.83 -23.52 -8.97
CA GLN A 22 -8.23 -24.66 -8.12
C GLN A 22 -8.25 -24.35 -6.61
N ALA A 23 -7.95 -23.12 -6.17
CA ALA A 23 -8.05 -22.77 -4.76
C ALA A 23 -9.55 -22.72 -4.35
N PRO A 24 -10.03 -23.59 -3.45
CA PRO A 24 -11.40 -23.52 -2.98
C PRO A 24 -11.61 -22.23 -2.17
N PRO A 25 -12.80 -21.61 -2.22
CA PRO A 25 -13.09 -20.41 -1.44
C PRO A 25 -12.96 -20.73 0.04
N THR A 26 -12.03 -20.06 0.71
CA THR A 26 -11.82 -20.18 2.15
C THR A 26 -13.04 -19.58 2.84
N LYS A 27 -13.83 -20.41 3.53
CA LYS A 27 -14.96 -19.96 4.34
C LYS A 27 -14.42 -19.04 5.44
N ILE A 28 -14.81 -17.77 5.40
CA ILE A 28 -14.58 -16.81 6.49
C ILE A 28 -15.45 -17.24 7.67
N PRO A 29 -14.91 -17.43 8.88
CA PRO A 29 -15.72 -17.67 10.07
C PRO A 29 -16.50 -16.40 10.43
N SER A 30 -17.83 -16.50 10.43
CA SER A 30 -18.74 -15.47 10.91
C SER A 30 -18.61 -15.34 12.42
N ILE A 31 -18.04 -14.24 12.91
CA ILE A 31 -18.06 -13.88 14.33
C ILE A 31 -19.46 -13.30 14.63
N PRO A 32 -20.20 -13.78 15.65
CA PRO A 32 -21.46 -13.18 16.04
C PRO A 32 -21.20 -11.79 16.63
N VAL A 33 -21.84 -10.77 16.06
CA VAL A 33 -21.93 -9.43 16.67
C VAL A 33 -23.03 -9.50 17.73
N GLU A 34 -22.63 -9.51 18.99
CA GLU A 34 -23.52 -9.32 20.13
C GLU A 34 -23.75 -7.82 20.32
N SER A 35 -24.98 -7.37 20.05
CA SER A 35 -25.42 -5.99 20.27
C SER A 35 -25.62 -5.72 21.76
N GLY A 36 -24.66 -5.04 22.39
CA GLY A 36 -24.84 -4.48 23.74
C GLY A 36 -25.70 -3.20 23.72
N PRO A 37 -26.47 -2.91 24.78
CA PRO A 37 -27.42 -1.80 24.80
C PRO A 37 -26.74 -0.44 24.98
N ALA A 38 -27.37 0.58 24.37
CA ALA A 38 -27.02 1.98 24.45
C ALA A 38 -27.04 2.51 25.90
N VAL A 39 -26.02 3.27 26.28
CA VAL A 39 -26.03 4.11 27.48
C VAL A 39 -25.84 5.56 27.04
N ASP A 40 -26.92 6.32 27.15
CA ASP A 40 -26.90 7.78 27.12
C ASP A 40 -26.12 8.31 28.31
N SER A 41 -25.22 9.28 28.07
CA SER A 41 -24.78 10.22 29.10
C SER A 41 -24.28 11.51 28.46
N ALA A 42 -25.15 12.52 28.54
CA ALA A 42 -24.80 13.92 28.37
C ALA A 42 -23.91 14.39 29.54
N GLY A 43 -22.94 15.25 29.25
CA GLY A 43 -22.12 15.92 30.28
C GLY A 43 -20.95 16.70 29.69
N ALA A 44 -21.22 17.92 29.23
CA ALA A 44 -20.22 18.87 28.76
C ALA A 44 -19.41 19.46 29.92
N ILE A 45 -18.10 19.67 29.75
CA ILE A 45 -17.40 20.88 30.21
C ILE A 45 -16.27 21.22 29.22
N SER A 46 -16.41 22.40 28.61
CA SER A 46 -15.38 23.10 27.85
C SER A 46 -14.35 23.75 28.77
N THR A 47 -13.07 23.60 28.45
CA THR A 47 -12.03 24.59 28.82
C THR A 47 -11.17 24.87 27.61
N SER A 48 -11.37 26.06 27.06
CA SER A 48 -10.63 26.67 25.96
C SER A 48 -9.35 27.36 26.47
N GLY A 49 -8.26 27.17 25.73
CA GLY A 49 -7.02 27.93 25.82
C GLY A 49 -6.33 27.89 24.45
N PRO A 50 -5.95 29.03 23.83
CA PRO A 50 -5.70 29.10 22.39
C PRO A 50 -4.21 29.07 22.02
N ALA A 51 -3.87 28.40 20.91
CA ALA A 51 -2.87 28.87 19.94
C ALA A 51 -2.82 27.96 18.69
N THR A 52 -3.46 28.45 17.63
CA THR A 52 -2.96 28.41 16.24
C THR A 52 -2.63 27.03 15.64
N SER A 53 -3.66 26.23 15.38
CA SER A 53 -3.61 25.35 14.21
C SER A 53 -4.23 26.11 13.04
N SER A 54 -3.44 26.39 12.00
CA SER A 54 -3.98 26.75 10.70
C SER A 54 -4.86 25.59 10.23
N ALA A 55 -6.14 25.70 10.53
CA ALA A 55 -7.18 24.87 9.97
C ALA A 55 -7.29 25.22 8.47
N VAL A 56 -6.39 24.63 7.67
CA VAL A 56 -6.69 24.38 6.27
C VAL A 56 -7.90 23.45 6.31
N ASP A 57 -9.03 24.01 5.91
CA ASP A 57 -10.34 23.37 5.96
C ASP A 57 -10.27 21.97 5.35
N ALA A 58 -10.30 20.94 6.20
CA ALA A 58 -10.23 19.53 5.80
C ALA A 58 -11.39 19.16 4.85
N THR A 59 -12.46 19.97 4.85
CA THR A 59 -13.61 19.87 3.95
C THR A 59 -13.25 20.28 2.53
N GLY A 60 -12.50 21.39 2.36
CA GLY A 60 -12.06 21.87 1.05
C GLY A 60 -11.06 20.92 0.38
N VAL A 61 -10.15 20.33 1.16
CA VAL A 61 -9.17 19.35 0.63
C VAL A 61 -9.85 18.07 0.14
N LYS A 62 -10.92 17.61 0.80
CA LYS A 62 -11.70 16.45 0.35
C LYS A 62 -12.43 16.74 -0.97
N SER A 63 -13.07 17.90 -1.09
CA SER A 63 -13.82 18.28 -2.29
C SER A 63 -12.92 18.42 -3.54
N VAL A 64 -11.75 19.04 -3.39
CA VAL A 64 -10.78 19.17 -4.49
C VAL A 64 -10.25 17.80 -4.93
N ARG A 65 -10.01 16.89 -3.98
CA ARG A 65 -9.55 15.53 -4.28
C ARG A 65 -10.59 14.75 -5.08
N GLU A 66 -11.85 14.78 -4.64
CA GLU A 66 -12.95 14.08 -5.32
C GLU A 66 -13.16 14.60 -6.74
N GLU A 67 -13.05 15.92 -6.95
CA GLU A 67 -13.14 16.52 -8.28
C GLU A 67 -11.98 16.11 -9.21
N LEU A 68 -10.75 16.12 -8.71
CA LEU A 68 -9.56 15.72 -9.48
C LEU A 68 -9.56 14.23 -9.83
N VAL A 69 -10.04 13.38 -8.92
CA VAL A 69 -10.21 11.94 -9.18
C VAL A 69 -11.30 11.70 -10.22
N ALA A 70 -12.43 12.43 -10.14
CA ALA A 70 -13.53 12.31 -11.10
C ALA A 70 -13.11 12.72 -12.53
N LYS A 71 -12.15 13.65 -12.65
CA LYS A 71 -11.55 14.09 -13.92
C LYS A 71 -10.37 13.23 -14.39
N GLY A 72 -10.16 12.04 -13.82
CA GLY A 72 -8.93 11.22 -13.86
C GLY A 72 -8.27 10.86 -15.21
N LYS A 73 -8.74 11.36 -16.36
CA LYS A 73 -8.03 11.33 -17.66
C LYS A 73 -7.48 12.69 -18.12
N GLU A 74 -8.05 13.80 -17.66
CA GLU A 74 -7.59 15.17 -18.00
C GLU A 74 -6.66 15.76 -16.95
N THR A 75 -6.51 15.10 -15.80
CA THR A 75 -5.67 15.57 -14.70
C THR A 75 -4.25 15.03 -14.84
N ASP A 76 -3.26 15.89 -14.61
CA ASP A 76 -1.84 15.56 -14.68
C ASP A 76 -1.51 14.31 -13.83
N PRO A 77 -0.83 13.29 -14.38
CA PRO A 77 -0.46 12.07 -13.64
C PRO A 77 0.35 12.35 -12.36
N VAL A 78 1.13 13.43 -12.32
CA VAL A 78 1.88 13.86 -11.13
C VAL A 78 0.94 14.29 -10.01
N ILE A 79 -0.15 14.99 -10.34
CA ILE A 79 -1.18 15.40 -9.37
C ILE A 79 -1.92 14.16 -8.84
N LEU A 80 -2.22 13.21 -9.73
CA LEU A 80 -2.89 11.97 -9.34
C LEU A 80 -2.01 11.06 -8.48
N ALA A 81 -0.70 11.02 -8.74
CA ALA A 81 0.29 10.34 -7.90
C ALA A 81 0.42 11.01 -6.52
N ALA A 82 0.42 12.35 -6.46
CA ALA A 82 0.45 13.10 -5.20
C ALA A 82 -0.70 12.73 -4.25
N LEU A 83 -1.84 12.32 -4.81
CA LEU A 83 -3.04 11.92 -4.07
C LEU A 83 -3.13 10.42 -3.82
N ALA A 84 -2.32 9.59 -4.49
CA ALA A 84 -2.30 8.16 -4.28
C ALA A 84 -1.43 7.78 -3.08
N GLY A 85 -1.72 6.65 -2.44
CA GLY A 85 -0.99 6.25 -1.24
C GLY A 85 -1.31 4.86 -0.70
N PHE A 86 -0.64 4.56 0.41
CA PHE A 86 -0.86 3.38 1.21
C PHE A 86 -1.11 3.79 2.66
N ARG A 87 -1.99 3.06 3.34
CA ARG A 87 -2.14 3.12 4.79
C ARG A 87 -2.18 1.73 5.37
N GLY A 88 -1.85 1.60 6.64
CA GLY A 88 -1.96 0.33 7.35
C GLY A 88 -1.67 0.49 8.83
N GLN A 89 -1.67 -0.62 9.55
CA GLN A 89 -1.35 -0.67 10.97
C GLN A 89 -0.30 -1.74 11.24
N LEU A 90 0.80 -1.37 11.86
CA LEU A 90 1.82 -2.30 12.32
C LEU A 90 1.46 -2.83 13.71
N VAL A 91 1.51 -4.14 13.88
CA VAL A 91 1.23 -4.81 15.14
C VAL A 91 2.24 -5.92 15.43
N THR A 92 2.39 -6.29 16.70
CA THR A 92 3.11 -7.52 17.11
C THR A 92 2.28 -8.76 16.81
N GLU A 93 2.84 -9.95 17.03
CA GLU A 93 2.09 -11.22 16.93
C GLU A 93 0.90 -11.28 17.91
N GLU A 94 1.02 -10.63 19.06
CA GLU A 94 -0.05 -10.49 20.06
C GLU A 94 -1.07 -9.39 19.71
N GLY A 95 -0.87 -8.69 18.58
CA GLY A 95 -1.74 -7.63 18.10
C GLY A 95 -1.50 -6.27 18.76
N GLN A 96 -0.40 -6.07 19.50
CA GLN A 96 -0.08 -4.77 20.10
C GLN A 96 0.43 -3.79 19.04
N PRO A 97 0.00 -2.51 19.06
CA PRO A 97 0.45 -1.54 18.07
C PRO A 97 1.93 -1.22 18.19
N LEU A 98 2.61 -1.17 17.05
CA LEU A 98 4.04 -0.85 16.98
C LEU A 98 4.24 0.62 16.57
N SER A 99 4.50 1.47 17.56
CA SER A 99 4.78 2.90 17.38
C SER A 99 6.23 3.21 17.01
N GLY A 100 6.43 4.30 16.27
CA GLY A 100 7.76 4.81 15.93
C GLY A 100 8.55 3.92 14.97
N LYS A 101 7.88 3.03 14.25
CA LYS A 101 8.51 2.10 13.31
C LYS A 101 8.48 2.66 11.89
N ARG A 102 9.58 2.44 11.17
CA ARG A 102 9.72 2.93 9.80
C ARG A 102 9.09 1.94 8.83
N VAL A 103 8.30 2.47 7.89
CA VAL A 103 7.76 1.73 6.75
C VAL A 103 8.23 2.39 5.48
N ARG A 104 8.86 1.62 4.60
CA ARG A 104 9.36 2.05 3.30
C ARG A 104 8.64 1.32 2.18
N PHE A 105 8.34 2.02 1.10
CA PHE A 105 7.82 1.47 -0.14
C PHE A 105 8.83 1.77 -1.24
N LEU A 106 9.37 0.71 -1.82
CA LEU A 106 10.32 0.76 -2.92
C LEU A 106 9.55 0.50 -4.20
N ARG A 107 9.55 1.47 -5.11
CA ARG A 107 8.98 1.29 -6.45
C ARG A 107 9.87 0.35 -7.25
N LEU A 108 9.28 -0.69 -7.83
CA LEU A 108 9.94 -1.52 -8.81
C LEU A 108 9.62 -1.00 -10.21
N ASP A 109 10.62 -0.44 -10.87
CA ASP A 109 10.57 -0.17 -12.30
C ASP A 109 10.93 -1.45 -13.07
N LEU A 110 9.90 -2.14 -13.56
CA LEU A 110 10.09 -3.40 -14.27
C LEU A 110 10.84 -3.21 -15.60
N GLU A 111 10.78 -2.02 -16.23
CA GLU A 111 11.58 -1.74 -17.41
C GLU A 111 13.07 -1.67 -17.05
N ALA A 112 13.40 -0.98 -15.96
CA ALA A 112 14.78 -0.92 -15.46
C ALA A 112 15.30 -2.29 -14.99
N VAL A 113 14.43 -3.13 -14.42
CA VAL A 113 14.83 -4.43 -13.85
C VAL A 113 14.83 -5.56 -14.87
N ALA A 114 13.90 -5.62 -15.83
CA ALA A 114 13.72 -6.79 -16.72
C ALA A 114 14.33 -6.59 -18.11
N MET A 115 14.30 -5.39 -18.69
CA MET A 115 14.73 -5.17 -20.08
C MET A 115 16.22 -5.45 -20.33
N PRO A 116 17.16 -5.04 -19.45
CA PRO A 116 18.58 -5.29 -19.66
C PRO A 116 18.91 -6.79 -19.72
N TYR A 117 18.25 -7.60 -18.88
CA TYR A 117 18.57 -9.02 -18.76
C TYR A 117 17.92 -9.89 -19.84
N VAL A 118 16.81 -9.45 -20.44
CA VAL A 118 16.07 -10.26 -21.43
C VAL A 118 16.48 -9.94 -22.87
N PHE A 119 16.78 -8.66 -23.18
CA PHE A 119 16.92 -8.23 -24.57
C PHE A 119 18.28 -7.64 -24.94
N ALA A 120 19.11 -7.26 -23.97
CA ALA A 120 20.37 -6.58 -24.24
C ALA A 120 21.39 -6.75 -23.11
N PRO A 121 21.92 -7.97 -22.88
CA PRO A 121 22.84 -8.27 -21.79
C PRO A 121 24.17 -7.50 -21.87
N ASP A 122 24.50 -6.97 -23.05
CA ASP A 122 25.74 -6.25 -23.34
C ASP A 122 25.61 -4.72 -23.18
N LEU A 123 24.41 -4.20 -22.86
CA LEU A 123 24.25 -2.78 -22.55
C LEU A 123 24.80 -2.46 -21.15
N PRO A 124 25.36 -1.26 -20.95
CA PRO A 124 25.76 -0.82 -19.62
C PRO A 124 24.55 -0.94 -18.69
N GLN A 125 24.74 -1.58 -17.53
CA GLN A 125 23.71 -1.71 -16.51
C GLN A 125 23.15 -0.32 -16.21
N MET A 126 21.88 -0.09 -16.57
CA MET A 126 21.18 1.09 -16.10
C MET A 126 21.06 0.96 -14.58
N GLU A 127 21.50 1.97 -13.84
CA GLU A 127 21.25 2.00 -12.40
C GLU A 127 19.73 1.96 -12.20
N PRO A 128 19.21 0.98 -11.44
CA PRO A 128 17.78 0.90 -11.20
C PRO A 128 17.34 2.19 -10.50
N ASN A 129 16.40 2.90 -11.11
CA ASN A 129 15.79 4.07 -10.49
C ASN A 129 14.87 3.61 -9.36
N VAL A 130 15.41 3.49 -8.15
CA VAL A 130 14.67 3.08 -6.96
C VAL A 130 14.08 4.32 -6.29
N GLU A 131 12.84 4.62 -6.61
CA GLU A 131 12.06 5.63 -5.91
C GLU A 131 11.56 5.06 -4.57
N MET A 132 11.83 5.76 -3.47
CA MET A 132 11.50 5.32 -2.12
C MET A 132 10.53 6.30 -1.45
N TYR A 133 9.48 5.73 -0.86
CA TYR A 133 8.53 6.46 -0.05
C TYR A 133 8.57 5.95 1.37
N GLU A 134 8.46 6.83 2.36
CA GLU A 134 8.62 6.48 3.76
C GLU A 134 7.53 7.09 4.64
N ALA A 135 7.13 6.34 5.66
CA ALA A 135 6.36 6.84 6.79
C ALA A 135 6.91 6.25 8.10
N THR A 136 6.55 6.90 9.20
CA THR A 136 6.75 6.37 10.55
C THR A 136 5.39 6.08 11.16
N SER A 137 5.25 4.94 11.83
CA SER A 137 4.00 4.58 12.50
C SER A 137 3.75 5.46 13.73
N GLY A 138 2.50 5.86 13.91
CA GLY A 138 2.03 6.63 15.06
C GLY A 138 1.88 5.79 16.33
N SER A 139 1.39 6.42 17.39
CA SER A 139 1.20 5.77 18.71
C SER A 139 0.26 4.57 18.69
N ASP A 140 -0.67 4.53 17.74
CA ASP A 140 -1.62 3.43 17.50
C ASP A 140 -1.11 2.42 16.46
N GLY A 141 0.16 2.52 16.05
CA GLY A 141 0.78 1.67 15.05
C GLY A 141 0.36 1.99 13.62
N THR A 142 -0.50 3.00 13.39
CA THR A 142 -0.95 3.35 12.04
C THR A 142 0.12 4.13 11.28
N PHE A 143 0.19 3.92 9.97
CA PHE A 143 1.04 4.69 9.07
C PHE A 143 0.27 5.06 7.81
N GLU A 144 0.66 6.16 7.18
CA GLU A 144 0.16 6.58 5.87
C GLU A 144 1.32 7.15 5.05
N VAL A 145 1.47 6.63 3.84
CA VAL A 145 2.41 7.12 2.82
C VAL A 145 1.59 7.67 1.67
N ARG A 146 1.95 8.86 1.18
CA ARG A 146 1.33 9.53 0.02
C ARG A 146 2.36 9.85 -1.03
N GLY A 147 1.88 10.20 -2.22
CA GLY A 147 2.73 10.59 -3.34
C GLY A 147 3.24 9.41 -4.15
N VAL A 148 2.66 8.22 -3.96
CA VAL A 148 3.10 7.02 -4.66
C VAL A 148 2.53 7.02 -6.07
N TRP A 149 3.34 6.61 -7.07
CA TRP A 149 2.83 6.39 -8.42
C TRP A 149 1.72 5.33 -8.44
N PRO A 150 0.59 5.60 -9.13
CA PRO A 150 -0.44 4.59 -9.33
C PRO A 150 0.03 3.53 -10.34
N GLN A 151 -0.55 2.34 -10.28
CA GLN A 151 -0.35 1.25 -11.25
C GLN A 151 1.09 0.71 -11.43
N VAL A 152 2.01 0.97 -10.48
CA VAL A 152 3.35 0.35 -10.42
C VAL A 152 3.51 -0.64 -9.27
N ILE A 153 4.44 -1.58 -9.38
CA ILE A 153 4.69 -2.58 -8.34
C ILE A 153 5.51 -1.97 -7.20
N TYR A 154 5.15 -2.29 -5.96
CA TYR A 154 5.87 -1.87 -4.77
C TYR A 154 6.35 -3.04 -3.94
N VAL A 155 7.54 -2.89 -3.35
CA VAL A 155 8.02 -3.71 -2.24
C VAL A 155 7.89 -2.87 -0.96
N MET A 156 7.16 -3.40 0.01
CA MET A 156 7.05 -2.82 1.35
C MET A 156 8.12 -3.42 2.25
N VAL A 157 8.80 -2.55 3.00
CA VAL A 157 9.75 -2.89 4.04
C VAL A 157 9.31 -2.23 5.34
N ALA A 158 9.01 -3.03 6.35
CA ALA A 158 8.71 -2.54 7.69
C ALA A 158 9.76 -3.05 8.67
N ASP A 159 10.32 -2.14 9.46
CA ASP A 159 11.45 -2.42 10.36
C ASP A 159 11.04 -2.19 11.82
N GLN A 160 11.23 -3.21 12.67
CA GLN A 160 11.01 -3.12 14.11
C GLN A 160 12.23 -2.55 14.85
N GLY A 161 13.37 -2.37 14.17
CA GLY A 161 14.69 -2.12 14.72
C GLY A 161 15.39 -3.44 15.09
N GLY A 162 16.67 -3.58 14.72
CA GLY A 162 17.42 -4.83 14.91
C GLY A 162 17.27 -5.78 13.72
N ASP A 163 17.20 -7.09 13.97
CA ASP A 163 17.12 -8.12 12.92
C ASP A 163 15.67 -8.40 12.45
N SER A 164 14.67 -7.79 13.08
CA SER A 164 13.24 -7.99 12.75
C SER A 164 12.79 -7.04 11.63
N GLN A 165 12.94 -7.51 10.39
CA GLN A 165 12.50 -6.83 9.18
C GLN A 165 11.47 -7.67 8.41
N LEU A 166 10.32 -7.07 8.09
CA LEU A 166 9.37 -7.64 7.13
C LEU A 166 9.60 -7.03 5.75
N THR A 167 9.79 -7.88 4.75
CA THR A 167 9.82 -7.48 3.34
C THR A 167 8.75 -8.24 2.58
N ARG A 168 7.85 -7.54 1.87
CA ARG A 168 6.81 -8.17 1.04
C ARG A 168 6.50 -7.35 -0.21
N VAL A 169 6.06 -8.03 -1.27
CA VAL A 169 5.44 -7.35 -2.42
C VAL A 169 4.06 -6.87 -2.02
N VAL A 170 3.70 -5.66 -2.40
CA VAL A 170 2.37 -5.12 -2.17
C VAL A 170 1.43 -5.72 -3.22
N GLU A 171 0.40 -6.44 -2.75
CA GLU A 171 -0.52 -7.20 -3.61
C GLU A 171 -1.43 -6.31 -4.47
N ARG A 172 -1.73 -5.10 -3.98
CA ARG A 172 -2.64 -4.16 -4.64
C ARG A 172 -1.99 -2.79 -4.75
N THR A 173 -2.01 -2.25 -5.95
CA THR A 173 -1.45 -0.93 -6.24
C THR A 173 -2.56 0.12 -6.32
N PRO A 174 -2.38 1.33 -5.75
CA PRO A 174 -3.41 2.36 -5.77
C PRO A 174 -3.71 2.81 -7.19
N GLY A 175 -4.99 3.07 -7.44
CA GLY A 175 -5.41 3.89 -8.57
C GLY A 175 -5.10 5.38 -8.34
N PRO A 176 -5.31 6.22 -9.37
CA PRO A 176 -5.24 7.67 -9.25
C PRO A 176 -6.02 8.23 -8.06
N GLY A 177 -5.34 8.94 -7.16
CA GLY A 177 -5.93 9.54 -5.96
C GLY A 177 -6.45 8.58 -4.88
N GLU A 178 -6.23 7.27 -5.06
CA GLU A 178 -6.65 6.24 -4.13
C GLU A 178 -5.60 6.03 -3.02
N VAL A 179 -6.07 5.87 -1.79
CA VAL A 179 -5.24 5.37 -0.69
C VAL A 179 -5.67 3.94 -0.38
N ILE A 180 -4.79 2.98 -0.59
CA ILE A 180 -5.06 1.58 -0.30
C ILE A 180 -4.81 1.30 1.17
N ASP A 181 -5.79 0.65 1.79
CA ASP A 181 -5.64 0.06 3.11
C ASP A 181 -4.99 -1.33 3.01
N LEU A 182 -3.80 -1.45 3.57
CA LEU A 182 -3.03 -2.70 3.66
C LEU A 182 -3.42 -3.54 4.88
N GLY A 183 -4.36 -3.05 5.70
CA GLY A 183 -4.85 -3.70 6.89
C GLY A 183 -3.80 -3.76 8.01
N ARG A 184 -3.93 -4.79 8.85
CA ARG A 184 -3.00 -5.08 9.93
C ARG A 184 -1.82 -5.89 9.39
N ILE A 185 -0.62 -5.44 9.74
CA ILE A 185 0.66 -6.01 9.32
C ILE A 185 1.37 -6.46 10.59
N VAL A 186 1.53 -7.78 10.71
CA VAL A 186 2.21 -8.40 11.84
C VAL A 186 3.72 -8.41 11.59
N LEU A 187 4.49 -7.88 12.53
CA LEU A 187 5.95 -8.03 12.55
C LEU A 187 6.33 -9.10 13.57
N GLN A 188 7.13 -10.07 13.14
CA GLN A 188 7.65 -11.12 14.02
C GLN A 188 8.88 -10.58 14.74
N ALA A 189 8.87 -10.67 16.08
CA ALA A 189 10.09 -10.50 16.86
C ALA A 189 10.93 -11.78 16.71
N LEU A 190 12.18 -11.65 16.25
CA LEU A 190 13.16 -12.74 16.27
C LEU A 190 13.78 -12.89 17.66
#